data_AF-A0A349CK98-F1
#
_entry.id   AF-A0A349CK98-F1
#
_cell.length_a   1.000
_cell.length_b   1.000
_cell.length_c   1.000
_cell.angle_alpha   90.00
_cell.angle_beta   90.00
_cell.angle_gamma   90.00
#
_symmetry.space_group_name_H-M   'P 1'
#
loop_
_entity.id
_entity.type
_entity.pdbx_description
1 polymer ?
#
loop_
_entity_poly.entity_id
_entity_poly.type
_entity_poly.pdbx_seq_one_letter_code
_entity_poly.pdbx_strand_id
1 'polypeptide(L)' 'MKMCIKKLYCGNCKKLVRGSEQKVSGATQIICCACKQPLWLSSSGGWKNIRDKDFTKEEV' A
#
# COMPACT_ATOMS: atom_id res chain seq x y z
N MET A 1 19.48 -10.75 3.04
CA MET A 1 18.52 -9.99 3.88
C MET A 1 17.28 -10.86 4.12
N LYS A 2 16.98 -11.17 5.38
CA LYS A 2 15.83 -12.02 5.75
C LYS A 2 14.56 -11.24 5.42
N MET A 3 13.88 -11.62 4.34
CA MET A 3 12.67 -10.95 3.86
C MET A 3 11.57 -11.21 4.89
N CYS A 4 11.42 -10.31 5.85
CA CYS A 4 10.31 -10.32 6.79
C CYS A 4 9.05 -10.00 5.99
N ILE A 5 8.44 -11.01 5.39
CA ILE A 5 7.18 -10.90 4.64
C ILE A 5 6.08 -10.62 5.68
N LYS A 6 5.98 -9.36 6.14
CA LYS A 6 4.84 -8.89 6.92
C LYS A 6 3.62 -9.00 6.00
N LYS A 7 2.75 -9.96 6.31
CA LYS A 7 1.43 -10.03 5.67
C LYS A 7 0.64 -8.81 6.12
N LEU A 8 0.10 -8.09 5.15
CA LEU A 8 -0.68 -6.87 5.38
C LEU A 8 -2.15 -7.19 5.11
N TYR A 9 -3.04 -6.68 5.93
CA TYR A 9 -4.47 -6.85 5.67
C TYR A 9 -4.89 -5.92 4.54
N CYS A 10 -5.49 -6.48 3.49
CA CYS A 10 -6.08 -5.71 2.41
C CYS A 10 -7.58 -5.61 2.63
N GLY A 11 -8.09 -4.37 2.73
CA GLY A 11 -9.53 -4.09 2.87
C GLY A 11 -10.33 -4.62 1.69
N ASN A 12 -9.83 -4.42 0.46
CA ASN A 12 -10.47 -4.89 -0.76
C ASN A 12 -10.47 -6.44 -0.89
N CYS A 13 -9.34 -7.12 -0.64
CA CYS A 13 -9.28 -8.58 -0.68
C CYS A 13 -9.87 -9.27 0.57
N LYS A 14 -10.21 -8.50 1.62
CA LYS A 14 -10.68 -8.96 2.93
C LYS A 14 -9.82 -10.09 3.54
N LYS A 15 -8.51 -10.06 3.26
CA LYS A 15 -7.57 -11.09 3.70
C LYS A 15 -6.16 -10.54 3.88
N LEU A 16 -5.33 -11.32 4.58
CA LEU A 16 -3.90 -11.07 4.70
C LEU A 16 -3.21 -11.39 3.37
N VAL A 17 -2.61 -10.37 2.78
CA VAL A 17 -1.91 -10.43 1.49
C VAL A 17 -0.44 -10.07 1.66
N ARG A 18 0.36 -10.39 0.64
CA ARG A 18 1.70 -9.83 0.51
C ARG A 18 1.59 -8.42 -0.06
N GLY A 19 2.36 -7.50 0.50
CA GLY A 19 2.59 -6.19 -0.06
C GLY A 19 3.90 -6.16 -0.84
N SER A 20 3.90 -5.53 -2.00
CA SER A 20 5.11 -5.16 -2.73
C SER A 20 5.39 -3.68 -2.50
N GLU A 21 6.60 -3.35 -2.05
CA GLU A 21 7.06 -1.96 -2.04
C GLU A 21 7.33 -1.48 -3.45
N GLN A 22 6.76 -0.34 -3.80
CA GLN A 22 6.96 0.37 -5.04
C GLN A 22 7.31 1.81 -4.72
N LYS A 23 8.40 2.33 -5.30
CA LYS A 23 8.74 3.75 -5.21
C LYS A 23 8.07 4.48 -6.36
N VAL A 24 7.30 5.52 -6.05
CA VAL A 24 6.61 6.36 -7.03
C VAL A 24 6.87 7.82 -6.67
N SER A 25 7.51 8.57 -7.58
CA SER A 25 7.71 10.02 -7.48
C SER A 25 8.24 10.52 -6.13
N GLY A 26 9.22 9.82 -5.54
CA GLY A 26 9.84 10.19 -4.26
C GLY A 26 9.12 9.67 -3.01
N ALA A 27 7.95 9.05 -3.15
CA ALA A 27 7.26 8.32 -2.09
C ALA A 27 7.46 6.80 -2.23
N THR A 28 7.38 6.07 -1.12
CA THR A 28 7.38 4.59 -1.14
C THR A 28 5.98 4.11 -0.80
N GLN A 29 5.32 3.39 -1.68
CA GLN A 29 4.00 2.80 -1.43
C GLN A 29 4.09 1.28 -1.34
N ILE A 30 3.30 0.68 -0.46
CA ILE A 30 3.13 -0.77 -0.41
C ILE A 30 1.83 -1.11 -1.12
N ILE A 31 1.91 -1.92 -2.18
CA ILE A 31 0.78 -2.32 -2.99
C ILE A 31 0.43 -3.78 -2.73
N CYS A 32 -0.85 -4.09 -2.65
CA CYS A 32 -1.34 -5.46 -2.59
C CYS A 32 -0.96 -6.23 -3.87
N CYS A 33 -0.25 -7.35 -3.75
CA CYS A 33 0.09 -8.17 -4.92
C CYS A 33 -1.14 -8.82 -5.58
N ALA A 34 -2.25 -8.98 -4.86
CA ALA A 34 -3.45 -9.65 -5.36
C ALA A 34 -4.38 -8.70 -6.12
N CYS A 35 -4.72 -7.54 -5.55
CA CYS A 35 -5.64 -6.58 -6.17
C CYS A 35 -4.95 -5.34 -6.75
N LYS A 36 -3.63 -5.25 -6.64
CA LYS A 36 -2.82 -4.11 -7.10
C LYS A 36 -3.23 -2.75 -6.49
N GLN A 37 -3.97 -2.76 -5.39
CA GLN A 37 -4.36 -1.55 -4.66
C GLN A 37 -3.29 -1.14 -3.65
N PRO A 38 -3.03 0.16 -3.48
CA PRO A 38 -2.08 0.66 -2.51
C PRO A 38 -2.65 0.49 -1.09
N LEU A 39 -1.87 -0.10 -0.19
CA LEU A 39 -2.21 -0.38 1.20
C LEU A 39 -1.59 0.63 2.16
N TRP A 40 -0.37 1.06 1.85
CA TRP A 40 0.38 2.02 2.65
C TRP A 40 1.13 2.98 1.74
N LEU A 41 1.25 4.22 2.18
CA LEU A 41 2.10 5.22 1.55
C LEU A 41 3.08 5.77 2.58
N SER A 42 4.34 5.86 2.20
CA SER A 42 5.40 6.53 2.94
C SER A 42 5.78 7.78 2.18
N SER A 43 5.41 8.92 2.75
CA SER A 43 5.86 10.25 2.30
C SER A 43 6.52 10.96 3.47
N SER A 44 7.64 11.63 3.21
CA SER A 44 8.34 12.53 4.15
C SER A 44 8.56 12.00 5.58
N GLY A 45 8.84 10.69 5.72
CA GLY A 45 9.30 10.08 6.98
C GLY A 45 8.23 9.32 7.79
N GLY A 46 6.99 9.20 7.30
CA GLY A 46 5.93 8.46 8.00
C GLY A 46 5.15 7.51 7.10
N TRP A 47 4.79 6.35 7.64
CA TRP A 47 3.89 5.39 6.98
C TRP A 47 2.42 5.73 7.28
N LYS A 48 1.67 6.06 6.24
CA LYS A 48 0.22 6.26 6.28
C LYS A 48 -0.49 5.03 5.70
N ASN A 49 -1.45 4.48 6.45
CA ASN A 49 -2.27 3.38 5.97
C ASN A 49 -3.41 3.92 5.10
N ILE A 50 -3.50 3.43 3.87
CA ILE A 50 -4.54 3.82 2.90
C ILE A 50 -5.69 2.83 3.10
N ARG A 51 -6.53 3.11 4.09
CA ARG A 51 -7.79 2.37 4.30
C ARG A 51 -8.83 2.93 3.35
N ASP A 52 -9.00 2.27 2.20
CA ASP A 52 -10.17 2.17 1.28
C ASP A 52 -11.21 3.31 1.17
N LYS A 53 -10.95 4.53 1.65
CA LYS A 53 -11.94 5.61 1.71
C LYS A 53 -11.48 6.96 1.16
N ASP A 54 -10.25 7.08 0.69
CA ASP A 54 -9.70 8.41 0.32
C ASP A 54 -9.06 8.47 -1.07
N PHE A 55 -9.30 7.48 -1.94
CA PHE A 55 -8.92 7.60 -3.37
C PHE A 55 -10.10 7.98 -4.26
N THR A 56 -11.15 8.59 -3.69
CA THR A 56 -12.05 9.47 -4.45
C THR A 56 -11.51 10.89 -4.34
N LYS A 57 -10.79 11.33 -5.37
CA LYS A 57 -10.92 12.63 -6.08
C LYS A 57 -9.67 12.85 -6.93
N GLU A 58 -9.84 12.80 -8.25
CA GLU A 58 -9.68 13.94 -9.19
C GLU A 58 -8.19 14.28 -9.39
N GLU A 59 -7.64 14.23 -10.60
CA GLU A 59 -7.86 15.24 -11.64
C GLU A 59 -7.77 14.68 -13.08
N VAL A 60 -8.75 15.11 -13.88
CA VAL A 60 -8.84 15.37 -15.34
C VAL A 60 -8.48 14.26 -16.33
#